data_AF-A0A7Y2HVP0-F1
#
_entry.id   AF-A0A7Y2HVP0-F1
#
_cell.length_a   1.000
_cell.length_b   1.000
_cell.length_c   1.000
_cell.angle_alpha   90.00
_cell.angle_beta   90.00
_cell.angle_gamma   90.00
#
_symmetry.space_group_name_H-M   'P 1'
#
loop_
_entity.id
_entity.type
_entity.pdbx_description
1 polymer ?
#
loop_
_entity_poly.entity_id
_entity_poly.type
_entity_poly.pdbx_seq_one_letter_code
_entity_poly.pdbx_strand_id
1 'polypeptide(L)'
;MNALKIAAVVILAAAVAACGRVTSSADAAPDRAVVGKRTPVAQAGSTATPAAAATPAETVEQMLELARAGEWGAYIDRFYGEQHKFRPDHDDRGTLIARFSERSDALITALEAVTQIEPVISADGDIATFQLDDDARFMLYRVEDGRWMFHL
;
A
#
# COMPACT_ATOMS: atom_id res chain seq x y z
N MET A 1 30.08 20.25 -7.95
CA MET A 1 29.75 19.81 -6.57
C MET A 1 28.30 19.35 -6.58
N ASN A 2 28.11 18.06 -6.31
CA ASN A 2 26.89 17.36 -5.92
C ASN A 2 25.67 17.44 -6.87
N ALA A 3 25.83 16.86 -8.06
CA ALA A 3 24.70 16.36 -8.82
C ALA A 3 24.06 15.17 -8.07
N LEU A 4 22.95 15.47 -7.39
CA LEU A 4 21.79 14.59 -7.25
C LEU A 4 22.07 13.12 -6.88
N LYS A 5 22.53 12.90 -5.64
CA LYS A 5 22.29 11.64 -4.93
C LYS A 5 20.85 11.62 -4.43
N ILE A 6 19.89 11.50 -5.34
CA ILE A 6 18.54 11.01 -5.01
C ILE A 6 18.51 9.56 -5.51
N ALA A 7 19.30 8.72 -4.84
CA ALA A 7 19.20 7.27 -4.90
C ALA A 7 18.45 6.79 -3.65
N ALA A 8 17.37 7.51 -3.31
CA ALA A 8 16.43 7.12 -2.28
C ALA A 8 15.37 6.23 -2.95
N VAL A 9 15.57 4.92 -2.76
CA VAL A 9 14.53 3.94 -2.40
C VAL A 9 13.13 4.19 -2.98
N VAL A 10 13.03 4.28 -4.31
CA VAL A 10 11.85 3.81 -5.08
C VAL A 10 12.36 3.38 -6.46
N ILE A 11 12.81 2.12 -6.58
CA ILE A 11 12.86 1.46 -7.89
C ILE A 11 11.60 0.60 -7.97
N LEU A 12 10.44 1.25 -8.02
CA LEU A 12 9.16 0.58 -8.29
C LEU A 12 8.82 0.54 -9.79
N ALA A 13 9.68 1.09 -10.66
CA ALA A 13 9.37 1.28 -12.08
C ALA A 13 10.20 0.42 -13.05
N ALA A 14 11.14 -0.41 -12.58
CA ALA A 14 12.03 -1.18 -13.48
C ALA A 14 11.81 -2.71 -13.47
N ALA A 15 11.17 -3.28 -12.44
CA ALA A 15 11.01 -4.73 -12.32
C ALA A 15 9.85 -5.30 -13.19
N VAL A 16 8.82 -4.49 -13.45
CA VAL A 16 7.63 -4.91 -14.22
C VAL A 16 7.83 -4.68 -15.72
N ALA A 17 8.86 -5.27 -16.30
CA ALA A 17 8.99 -5.37 -17.76
C ALA A 17 9.17 -6.81 -18.25
N ALA A 18 9.20 -7.79 -17.33
CA ALA A 18 9.66 -9.15 -17.65
C ALA A 18 8.63 -10.29 -17.55
N CYS A 19 7.40 -10.08 -17.05
CA CYS A 19 6.40 -11.17 -17.00
C CYS A 19 5.18 -10.89 -17.88
N GLY A 20 5.11 -11.66 -18.97
CA GLY A 20 4.13 -11.52 -20.03
C GLY A 20 2.75 -12.10 -19.71
N ARG A 21 1.73 -11.38 -20.20
CA ARG A 21 0.61 -11.87 -21.02
C ARG A 21 0.13 -13.31 -20.74
N VAL A 22 -0.96 -13.43 -19.96
CA VAL A 22 -1.95 -14.51 -20.13
C VAL A 22 -3.37 -13.92 -20.08
N THR A 23 -4.19 -14.43 -20.98
CA THR A 23 -5.48 -13.94 -21.45
C THR A 23 -6.65 -14.28 -20.53
N SER A 24 -7.69 -13.45 -20.57
CA SER A 24 -9.02 -13.66 -19.98
C SER A 24 -9.63 -15.04 -20.26
N SER A 25 -10.47 -15.49 -19.34
CA SER A 25 -11.82 -15.94 -19.69
C SER A 25 -12.77 -15.82 -18.49
N ALA A 26 -13.91 -15.18 -18.72
CA ALA A 26 -15.06 -15.09 -17.82
C ALA A 26 -15.91 -16.36 -17.94
N ASP A 27 -16.61 -16.77 -16.87
CA ASP A 27 -17.96 -17.33 -16.99
C ASP A 27 -18.76 -17.39 -15.66
N ALA A 28 -19.97 -16.82 -15.72
CA ALA A 28 -21.24 -17.21 -15.09
C ALA A 28 -21.42 -17.37 -13.55
N ALA A 29 -22.30 -16.52 -13.00
CA ALA A 29 -23.30 -16.89 -11.96
C ALA A 29 -24.48 -17.69 -12.61
N PRO A 30 -25.51 -18.23 -11.92
CA PRO A 30 -25.99 -17.98 -10.54
C PRO A 30 -26.60 -19.20 -9.77
N ASP A 31 -27.16 -18.94 -8.58
CA ASP A 31 -28.53 -19.36 -8.11
C ASP A 31 -28.64 -19.96 -6.69
N ARG A 32 -29.55 -19.34 -5.90
CA ARG A 32 -30.46 -19.78 -4.78
C ARG A 32 -30.06 -20.91 -3.82
N ALA A 33 -30.57 -21.06 -2.60
CA ALA A 33 -31.32 -20.32 -1.57
C ALA A 33 -31.69 -21.39 -0.51
N VAL A 34 -31.58 -21.18 0.82
CA VAL A 34 -32.59 -21.67 1.80
C VAL A 34 -32.40 -21.12 3.22
N VAL A 35 -33.54 -21.05 3.90
CA VAL A 35 -33.91 -20.37 5.14
C VAL A 35 -33.40 -21.02 6.44
N GLY A 36 -33.16 -20.20 7.46
CA GLY A 36 -33.00 -20.65 8.85
C GLY A 36 -33.14 -19.48 9.84
N LYS A 37 -34.37 -19.22 10.31
CA LYS A 37 -34.68 -18.24 11.37
C LYS A 37 -34.06 -18.68 12.71
N ARG A 38 -33.42 -17.75 13.44
CA ARG A 38 -33.56 -17.52 14.90
C ARG A 38 -32.62 -16.40 15.37
N THR A 39 -33.19 -15.38 15.99
CA THR A 39 -32.53 -14.49 16.98
C THR A 39 -33.46 -14.48 18.21
N PRO A 40 -32.97 -14.41 19.45
CA PRO A 40 -32.43 -13.15 19.96
C PRO A 40 -31.18 -13.26 20.88
N VAL A 41 -30.40 -12.18 20.82
CA VAL A 41 -29.50 -11.54 21.80
C VAL A 41 -28.83 -12.36 22.92
N ALA A 42 -27.49 -12.33 22.91
CA ALA A 42 -26.67 -12.24 24.11
C ALA A 42 -25.55 -11.22 23.83
N GLN A 43 -25.81 -9.98 24.23
CA GLN A 43 -24.79 -8.92 24.31
C GLN A 43 -23.93 -9.24 25.52
N ALA A 44 -22.72 -9.74 25.28
CA ALA A 44 -21.68 -9.89 26.30
C ALA A 44 -20.35 -9.41 25.69
N GLY A 45 -19.99 -8.19 26.05
CA GLY A 45 -18.61 -7.69 26.05
C GLY A 45 -17.85 -7.81 24.74
N SER A 46 -18.20 -7.02 23.72
CA SER A 46 -17.12 -6.45 22.90
C SER A 46 -16.43 -5.41 23.76
N THR A 47 -15.48 -5.84 24.59
CA THR A 47 -14.28 -5.02 24.76
C THR A 47 -13.83 -4.74 23.34
N ALA A 48 -13.99 -3.49 22.87
CA ALA A 48 -13.34 -3.03 21.68
C ALA A 48 -11.84 -3.18 21.97
N THR A 49 -11.31 -4.38 21.67
CA THR A 49 -9.88 -4.58 21.50
C THR A 49 -9.45 -3.42 20.62
N PRO A 50 -8.50 -2.57 21.04
CA PRO A 50 -8.01 -1.51 20.18
C PRO A 50 -7.72 -2.17 18.85
N ALA A 51 -8.33 -1.66 17.77
CA ALA A 51 -8.15 -2.23 16.44
C ALA A 51 -6.65 -2.40 16.27
N ALA A 52 -6.20 -3.65 16.16
CA ALA A 52 -4.78 -3.94 16.10
C ALA A 52 -4.20 -3.07 14.97
N ALA A 53 -3.08 -2.41 15.23
CA ALA A 53 -2.43 -1.62 14.21
C ALA A 53 -2.25 -2.51 12.97
N ALA A 54 -2.70 -2.03 11.81
CA ALA A 54 -2.66 -2.80 10.58
C ALA A 54 -1.25 -3.36 10.37
N THR A 55 -1.15 -4.62 9.96
CA THR A 55 0.13 -5.21 9.59
C THR A 55 0.69 -4.49 8.34
N PRO A 56 2.00 -4.62 8.06
CA PRO A 56 2.58 -4.08 6.83
C PRO A 56 1.89 -4.63 5.58
N ALA A 57 1.55 -5.92 5.56
CA ALA A 57 0.87 -6.56 4.43
C ALA A 57 -0.52 -5.96 4.20
N GLU A 58 -1.34 -5.85 5.25
CA GLU A 58 -2.65 -5.19 5.19
C GLU A 58 -2.54 -3.72 4.76
N THR A 59 -1.44 -3.04 5.13
CA THR A 59 -1.18 -1.67 4.69
C THR A 59 -0.95 -1.62 3.18
N VAL A 60 -0.14 -2.52 2.62
CA VAL A 60 0.08 -2.59 1.16
C VAL A 60 -1.21 -2.91 0.41
N GLU A 61 -2.07 -3.78 0.94
CA GLU A 61 -3.37 -4.07 0.32
C GLU A 61 -4.26 -2.82 0.26
N GLN A 62 -4.29 -2.01 1.34
CA GLN A 62 -5.01 -0.74 1.36
C GLN A 62 -4.38 0.30 0.41
N MET A 63 -3.05 0.31 0.26
CA MET A 63 -2.35 1.14 -0.71
C MET A 63 -2.78 0.76 -2.14
N LEU A 64 -2.82 -0.53 -2.45
CA LEU A 64 -3.24 -1.05 -3.75
C LEU A 64 -4.71 -0.73 -4.05
N GLU A 65 -5.60 -0.81 -3.05
CA GLU A 65 -7.01 -0.44 -3.20
C GLU A 65 -7.17 1.03 -3.60
N LEU A 66 -6.54 1.97 -2.88
CA LEU A 66 -6.59 3.40 -3.22
C LEU A 66 -5.93 3.70 -4.57
N ALA A 67 -4.82 3.03 -4.88
CA ALA A 67 -4.13 3.18 -6.16
C ALA A 67 -5.02 2.75 -7.33
N ARG A 68 -5.71 1.60 -7.23
CA ARG A 68 -6.65 1.12 -8.24
C ARG A 68 -7.88 2.02 -8.38
N ALA A 69 -8.32 2.64 -7.29
CA ALA A 69 -9.39 3.64 -7.32
C ALA A 69 -8.95 4.99 -7.93
N GLY A 70 -7.65 5.21 -8.13
CA GLY A 70 -7.10 6.50 -8.58
C GLY A 70 -7.16 7.59 -7.50
N GLU A 71 -7.38 7.22 -6.25
CA GLU A 71 -7.55 8.13 -5.11
C GLU A 71 -6.19 8.60 -4.57
N TRP A 72 -5.36 9.19 -5.45
CA TRP A 72 -3.98 9.56 -5.14
C TRP A 72 -3.85 10.61 -4.04
N GLY A 73 -4.84 11.50 -3.89
CA GLY A 73 -4.89 12.43 -2.76
C GLY A 73 -4.97 11.71 -1.42
N ALA A 74 -5.93 10.80 -1.27
CA ALA A 74 -6.09 9.99 -0.07
C ALA A 74 -4.91 9.04 0.16
N TYR A 75 -4.33 8.51 -0.93
CA TYR A 75 -3.12 7.68 -0.88
C TYR A 75 -1.94 8.42 -0.24
N ILE A 76 -1.66 9.65 -0.70
CA ILE A 76 -0.57 10.48 -0.14
C ILE A 76 -0.87 10.86 1.30
N ASP A 77 -2.08 11.32 1.59
CA ASP A 77 -2.46 11.78 2.94
C ASP A 77 -2.32 10.65 3.98
N ARG A 78 -2.63 9.41 3.58
CA ARG A 78 -2.64 8.25 4.48
C ARG A 78 -1.29 7.57 4.63
N PHE A 79 -0.53 7.45 3.54
CA PHE A 79 0.63 6.55 3.49
C PHE A 79 1.96 7.25 3.26
N TYR A 80 2.00 8.53 2.88
CA TYR A 80 3.26 9.25 2.74
C TYR A 80 3.68 9.86 4.09
N GLY A 81 4.84 9.45 4.61
CA GLY A 81 5.29 9.85 5.96
C GLY A 81 6.03 11.19 6.03
N GLU A 82 6.48 11.74 4.90
CA GLU A 82 7.31 12.94 4.86
C GLU A 82 6.53 14.22 4.54
N GLN A 83 5.22 14.21 4.79
CA GLN A 83 4.35 15.38 4.58
C GLN A 83 4.82 16.61 5.37
N HIS A 84 5.50 16.40 6.51
CA HIS A 84 6.12 17.47 7.30
C HIS A 84 7.22 18.25 6.55
N LYS A 85 7.74 17.72 5.43
CA LYS A 85 8.71 18.37 4.55
C LYS A 85 8.08 19.24 3.47
N PHE A 86 6.74 19.25 3.35
CA PHE A 86 6.05 20.10 2.39
C PHE A 86 6.28 21.58 2.72
N ARG A 87 6.67 22.34 1.69
CA ARG A 87 6.93 23.77 1.83
C ARG A 87 5.61 24.53 1.69
N PRO A 88 5.37 25.54 2.54
CA PRO A 88 4.12 26.31 2.50
C PRO A 88 3.95 27.08 1.18
N ASP A 89 5.05 27.49 0.54
CA ASP A 89 5.06 28.26 -0.71
C ASP A 89 5.15 27.39 -1.97
N HIS A 90 4.96 26.06 -1.86
CA HIS A 90 5.06 25.14 -2.98
C HIS A 90 3.97 24.07 -2.92
N ASP A 91 3.38 23.73 -4.07
CA ASP A 91 2.43 22.63 -4.16
C ASP A 91 3.15 21.27 -4.27
N ASP A 92 3.93 20.93 -3.24
CA ASP A 92 4.66 19.66 -3.17
C ASP A 92 3.67 18.47 -3.18
N ARG A 93 2.52 18.60 -2.50
CA ARG A 93 1.47 17.58 -2.49
C ARG A 93 0.85 17.37 -3.87
N GLY A 94 0.41 18.43 -4.55
CA GLY A 94 -0.13 18.33 -5.91
C GLY A 94 0.89 17.80 -6.91
N THR A 95 2.17 18.18 -6.75
CA THR A 95 3.27 17.64 -7.56
C THR A 95 3.43 16.13 -7.37
N LEU A 96 3.34 15.63 -6.13
CA LEU A 96 3.36 14.19 -5.88
C LEU A 96 2.15 13.51 -6.50
N ILE A 97 0.93 14.01 -6.25
CA ILE A 97 -0.29 13.46 -6.84
C ILE A 97 -0.16 13.33 -8.37
N ALA A 98 0.33 14.37 -9.05
CA ALA A 98 0.56 14.33 -10.49
C ALA A 98 1.52 13.21 -10.89
N ARG A 99 2.67 13.08 -10.21
CA ARG A 99 3.66 12.02 -10.50
C ARG A 99 3.14 10.61 -10.26
N PHE A 100 2.36 10.41 -9.20
CA PHE A 100 1.72 9.13 -8.92
C PHE A 100 0.68 8.80 -10.01
N SER A 101 -0.11 9.78 -10.41
CA SER A 101 -1.08 9.61 -11.50
C SER A 101 -0.43 9.34 -12.86
N GLU A 102 0.70 9.98 -13.18
CA GLU A 102 1.43 9.75 -14.44
C GLU A 102 2.07 8.34 -14.51
N ARG A 103 2.26 7.70 -13.36
CA ARG A 103 2.90 6.38 -13.23
C ARG A 103 1.98 5.33 -12.61
N SER A 104 0.67 5.55 -12.69
CA SER A 104 -0.35 4.74 -12.03
C SER A 104 -0.20 3.25 -12.33
N ASP A 105 -0.08 2.87 -13.60
CA ASP A 105 0.01 1.47 -14.02
C ASP A 105 1.25 0.77 -13.45
N ALA A 106 2.40 1.44 -13.50
CA ALA A 106 3.66 0.90 -12.97
C ALA A 106 3.58 0.72 -11.44
N LEU A 107 3.01 1.71 -10.74
CA LEU A 107 2.84 1.66 -9.29
C LEU A 107 1.85 0.58 -8.86
N ILE A 108 0.71 0.46 -9.55
CA ILE A 108 -0.30 -0.58 -9.28
C ILE A 108 0.33 -1.95 -9.48
N THR A 109 1.00 -2.18 -10.60
CA THR A 109 1.58 -3.51 -10.88
C THR A 109 2.66 -3.88 -9.87
N ALA A 110 3.44 -2.91 -9.42
CA ALA A 110 4.44 -3.20 -8.42
C ALA A 110 3.85 -3.39 -7.01
N LEU A 111 2.80 -2.65 -6.64
CA LEU A 111 2.04 -2.94 -5.41
C LEU A 111 1.43 -4.34 -5.44
N GLU A 112 0.89 -4.78 -6.59
CA GLU A 112 0.43 -6.16 -6.77
C GLU A 112 1.55 -7.17 -6.51
N ALA A 113 2.75 -6.94 -7.05
CA ALA A 113 3.91 -7.80 -6.75
C ALA A 113 4.26 -7.80 -5.24
N VAL A 114 4.25 -6.62 -4.60
CA VAL A 114 4.52 -6.49 -3.15
C VAL A 114 3.50 -7.25 -2.30
N THR A 115 2.22 -7.29 -2.67
CA THR A 115 1.21 -8.06 -1.92
C THR A 115 1.48 -9.56 -1.88
N GLN A 116 2.32 -10.08 -2.79
CA GLN A 116 2.69 -11.50 -2.84
C GLN A 116 3.96 -11.82 -2.02
N ILE A 117 4.59 -10.81 -1.42
CA ILE A 117 5.86 -10.93 -0.71
C ILE A 117 5.62 -10.81 0.80
N GLU A 118 6.16 -11.77 1.56
CA GLU A 118 6.16 -11.67 3.01
C GLU A 118 7.18 -10.61 3.48
N PRO A 119 6.76 -9.61 4.27
CA PRO A 119 7.68 -8.58 4.73
C PRO A 119 8.65 -9.10 5.79
N VAL A 120 9.93 -8.74 5.64
CA VAL A 120 10.92 -8.91 6.70
C VAL A 120 10.86 -7.70 7.63
N ILE A 121 10.52 -7.94 8.89
CA ILE A 121 10.43 -6.91 9.92
C ILE A 121 11.78 -6.75 10.61
N SER A 122 12.27 -5.52 10.76
CA SER A 122 13.49 -5.21 11.52
C SER A 122 13.36 -5.65 12.98
N ALA A 123 14.49 -5.89 13.66
CA ALA A 123 14.52 -6.30 15.06
C ALA A 123 13.74 -5.35 15.99
N ASP A 124 13.81 -4.05 15.72
CA ASP A 124 13.12 -3.00 16.48
C ASP A 124 11.61 -2.90 16.15
N GLY A 125 11.15 -3.59 15.10
CA GLY A 125 9.74 -3.58 14.70
C GLY A 125 9.27 -2.34 13.93
N ASP A 126 10.19 -1.44 13.57
CA ASP A 126 9.86 -0.14 12.95
C ASP A 126 9.97 -0.11 11.43
N ILE A 127 10.59 -1.12 10.81
CA ILE A 127 10.79 -1.17 9.37
C ILE A 127 10.31 -2.52 8.85
N ALA A 128 9.42 -2.48 7.86
CA ALA A 128 9.02 -3.64 7.08
C ALA A 128 9.63 -3.54 5.69
N THR A 129 10.39 -4.56 5.29
CA THR A 129 11.04 -4.63 3.98
C THR A 129 10.43 -5.73 3.15
N PHE A 130 9.90 -5.38 1.99
CA PHE A 130 9.43 -6.30 0.97
C PHE A 130 10.50 -6.39 -0.11
N GLN A 131 11.13 -7.57 -0.25
CA GLN A 131 12.17 -7.79 -1.24
C GLN A 131 11.52 -8.23 -2.57
N LEU A 132 11.55 -7.37 -3.59
CA LEU A 132 10.99 -7.68 -4.91
C LEU A 132 11.98 -8.52 -5.74
N ASP A 133 13.24 -8.08 -5.77
CA ASP A 133 14.38 -8.71 -6.47
C ASP A 133 15.69 -8.33 -5.74
N ASP A 134 16.85 -8.91 -6.07
CA ASP A 134 18.14 -8.60 -5.41
C ASP A 134 18.45 -7.09 -5.26
N ASP A 135 18.08 -6.27 -6.26
CA ASP A 135 18.33 -4.82 -6.28
C ASP A 135 17.10 -3.95 -5.96
N ALA A 136 15.92 -4.56 -5.79
CA ALA A 136 14.66 -3.85 -5.65
C ALA A 136 13.94 -4.23 -4.34
N ARG A 137 13.65 -3.21 -3.54
CA ARG A 137 12.91 -3.36 -2.28
C ARG A 137 11.90 -2.24 -2.10
N PHE A 138 10.80 -2.58 -1.46
CA PHE A 138 9.80 -1.64 -0.99
C PHE A 138 9.82 -1.63 0.54
N MET A 139 9.83 -0.44 1.14
CA MET A 139 10.00 -0.27 2.57
C MET A 139 8.85 0.53 3.16
N LEU A 140 8.29 0.01 4.25
CA LEU A 140 7.37 0.74 5.10
C LEU A 140 8.02 1.02 6.45
N TYR A 141 7.76 2.20 6.98
CA TYR A 141 8.23 2.68 8.26
C TYR A 141 7.04 2.82 9.19
N ARG A 142 7.18 2.27 10.40
CA ARG A 142 6.21 2.45 11.47
C ARG A 142 6.39 3.84 12.06
N VAL A 143 5.32 4.61 12.10
CA VAL A 143 5.28 5.90 12.80
C VAL A 143 4.80 5.71 14.23
N GLU A 144 4.95 6.73 15.07
CA GLU A 144 4.64 6.67 16.52
C GLU A 144 3.20 6.21 16.83
N ASP A 145 2.25 6.54 15.96
CA ASP A 145 0.84 6.13 16.04
C ASP A 145 0.60 4.65 15.62
N GLY A 146 1.68 3.92 15.30
CA GLY A 146 1.66 2.52 14.92
C GLY A 146 1.29 2.26 13.45
N ARG A 147 0.96 3.29 12.67
CA ARG A 147 0.70 3.19 11.23
C ARG A 147 1.97 2.96 10.42
N TRP A 148 1.83 2.31 9.27
CA TRP A 148 2.91 2.08 8.32
C TRP A 148 2.84 3.10 7.18
N MET A 149 3.97 3.73 6.87
CA MET A 149 4.10 4.76 5.85
C MET A 149 5.33 4.54 4.98
N PHE A 150 5.29 4.97 3.72
CA PHE A 150 6.46 4.98 2.85
C PHE A 150 7.08 6.37 2.81
N HIS A 151 8.38 6.41 2.54
CA HIS A 151 9.19 7.63 2.35
C HIS A 151 9.83 7.59 0.95
N LEU A 152 10.16 8.76 0.37
CA LEU A 152 10.69 8.92 -1.00
C LEU A 152 12.10 9.53 -1.03
#